data_AF-A0ABD3M774-F1
#
_entry.id   AF-A0ABD3M774-F1
#
_cell.length_a   1.000
_cell.length_b   1.000
_cell.length_c   1.000
_cell.angle_alpha   90.00
_cell.angle_beta   90.00
_cell.angle_gamma   90.00
#
_symmetry.space_group_name_H-M   'P 1'
#
loop_
_entity.id
_entity.type
_entity.pdbx_description
1 polymer ?
#
loop_
_entity_poly.entity_id
_entity_poly.type
_entity_poly.pdbx_seq_one_letter_code
_entity_poly.pdbx_strand_id
1 'polypeptide(L)'
;MSSISAKPRLIHESLHNISQSIRFLVNGLIGQVIFMTGYNFSASTFEPMGYPASTIYAVFYLCYIPVGHALQSLFVFGWPKEYVPSLMSNAPIGLTAMVIGTMLTGFLSRVEFNSRAEDWISSTFGTDPKDDDEGGEFYSSLVVMVATGVWCYVLSLYVNAAKPEVKSHNIEKDPAKEL
;
A
#
# COMPACT_ATOMS: atom_id res chain seq x y z
N MET A 1 14.39 1.63 36.73
CA MET A 1 14.66 0.77 35.56
C MET A 1 14.11 1.46 34.32
N SER A 2 15.00 1.99 33.47
CA SER A 2 14.61 2.62 32.20
C SER A 2 14.04 1.55 31.28
N SER A 3 12.78 1.69 30.89
CA SER A 3 12.21 0.97 29.76
C SER A 3 13.07 1.27 28.53
N ILE A 4 13.91 0.32 28.14
CA ILE A 4 14.56 0.34 26.83
C ILE A 4 13.40 0.15 25.85
N SER A 5 13.00 1.21 25.18
CA SER A 5 12.08 1.14 24.05
C SER A 5 12.71 0.20 23.02
N ALA A 6 12.29 -1.07 23.04
CA ALA A 6 12.81 -2.08 22.14
C ALA A 6 12.41 -1.66 20.72
N LYS A 7 13.42 -1.36 19.88
CA LYS A 7 13.18 -1.00 18.49
C LYS A 7 12.32 -2.10 17.83
N PRO A 8 11.31 -1.74 17.02
CA PRO A 8 10.48 -2.70 16.33
C PRO A 8 11.35 -3.65 15.49
N ARG A 9 11.10 -4.96 15.56
CA ARG A 9 11.90 -5.96 14.84
C ARG A 9 11.58 -5.91 13.34
N LEU A 10 12.50 -5.34 12.57
CA LEU A 10 12.53 -5.44 11.11
C LEU A 10 13.25 -6.72 10.68
N ILE A 11 13.13 -7.09 9.41
CA ILE A 11 13.79 -8.29 8.85
C ILE A 11 15.32 -8.24 8.96
N HIS A 12 15.90 -7.04 8.93
CA HIS A 12 17.33 -6.83 9.11
C HIS A 12 17.59 -5.50 9.81
N GLU A 13 18.58 -5.46 10.72
CA GLU A 13 18.86 -4.29 11.55
C GLU A 13 19.32 -3.07 10.73
N SER A 14 19.98 -3.28 9.60
CA SER A 14 20.42 -2.18 8.72
C SER A 14 19.27 -1.32 8.21
N LEU A 15 18.04 -1.85 8.18
CA LEU A 15 16.86 -1.10 7.80
C LEU A 15 16.59 0.05 8.77
N HIS A 16 17.00 -0.03 10.04
CA HIS A 16 16.88 1.08 10.99
C HIS A 16 17.69 2.31 10.59
N ASN A 17 18.72 2.16 9.74
CA ASN A 17 19.51 3.28 9.22
C ASN A 17 18.80 4.01 8.06
N ILE A 18 17.72 3.45 7.53
CA ILE A 18 16.93 4.02 6.45
C ILE A 18 15.68 4.66 7.05
N SER A 19 15.32 5.85 6.57
CA SER A 19 14.09 6.53 7.03
C SER A 19 12.85 5.69 6.71
N GLN A 20 11.85 5.73 7.58
CA GLN A 20 10.62 4.96 7.41
C GLN A 20 9.91 5.28 6.09
N SER A 21 9.95 6.52 5.64
CA SER A 21 9.37 6.94 4.36
C SER A 21 10.06 6.29 3.15
N ILE A 22 11.40 6.19 3.16
CA ILE A 22 12.15 5.51 2.10
C ILE A 22 11.84 4.01 2.13
N ARG A 23 11.80 3.39 3.32
CA ARG A 23 11.40 1.98 3.45
C ARG A 23 9.99 1.73 2.93
N PHE A 24 9.05 2.62 3.24
CA PHE A 24 7.67 2.52 2.77
C PHE A 24 7.60 2.62 1.24
N LEU A 25 8.31 3.58 0.64
CA LEU A 25 8.36 3.74 -0.81
C LEU A 25 8.95 2.51 -1.52
N VAL A 26 10.11 2.03 -1.05
CA VAL A 26 10.76 0.84 -1.62
C VAL A 26 9.88 -0.40 -1.46
N ASN A 27 9.29 -0.60 -0.28
CA ASN A 27 8.35 -1.70 -0.04
C ASN A 27 7.10 -1.57 -0.92
N GLY A 28 6.62 -0.35 -1.18
CA GLY A 28 5.51 -0.08 -2.09
C GLY A 28 5.84 -0.50 -3.53
N LEU A 29 7.03 -0.15 -4.03
CA LEU A 29 7.49 -0.56 -5.36
C LEU A 29 7.64 -2.08 -5.48
N ILE A 30 8.30 -2.72 -4.51
CA ILE A 30 8.44 -4.19 -4.46
C ILE A 30 7.05 -4.84 -4.41
N GLY A 31 6.17 -4.32 -3.55
CA GLY A 31 4.80 -4.77 -3.43
C GLY A 31 4.06 -4.71 -4.76
N GLN A 32 4.17 -3.60 -5.50
CA GLN A 32 3.54 -3.45 -6.81
C GLN A 32 4.07 -4.42 -7.86
N VAL A 33 5.39 -4.64 -7.91
CA VAL A 33 5.97 -5.63 -8.85
C VAL A 33 5.44 -7.03 -8.54
N ILE A 34 5.39 -7.43 -7.27
CA ILE A 34 4.84 -8.72 -6.85
C ILE A 34 3.36 -8.81 -7.20
N PHE A 35 2.60 -7.74 -6.91
CA PHE A 35 1.17 -7.68 -7.17
C PHE A 35 0.87 -7.82 -8.66
N MET A 36 1.52 -7.01 -9.50
CA MET A 36 1.34 -7.03 -10.95
C MET A 36 1.74 -8.37 -11.54
N THR A 37 2.89 -8.92 -11.13
CA THR A 37 3.35 -10.23 -11.63
C THR A 37 2.37 -11.34 -11.24
N GLY A 38 1.95 -11.38 -9.98
CA GLY A 38 1.01 -12.39 -9.49
C GLY A 38 -0.40 -12.25 -10.10
N TYR A 39 -0.89 -11.02 -10.28
CA TYR A 39 -2.17 -10.78 -10.92
C TYR A 39 -2.15 -11.18 -12.39
N ASN A 40 -1.13 -10.76 -13.15
CA ASN A 40 -1.00 -11.14 -14.57
C ASN A 40 -0.87 -12.65 -14.73
N PHE A 41 -0.10 -13.31 -13.87
CA PHE A 41 -0.04 -14.78 -13.84
C PHE A 41 -1.42 -15.40 -13.56
N SER A 42 -2.15 -14.89 -12.58
CA SER A 42 -3.50 -15.36 -12.24
C SER A 42 -4.46 -15.15 -13.41
N ALA A 43 -4.46 -13.97 -14.02
CA ALA A 43 -5.28 -13.63 -15.18
C ALA A 43 -4.98 -14.57 -16.36
N SER A 44 -3.71 -14.77 -16.69
CA SER A 44 -3.28 -15.66 -17.78
C SER A 44 -3.70 -17.13 -17.57
N THR A 45 -3.90 -17.54 -16.31
CA THR A 45 -4.31 -18.90 -15.96
C THR A 45 -5.83 -19.04 -15.93
N PHE A 46 -6.55 -18.09 -15.33
CA PHE A 46 -7.96 -18.21 -15.00
C PHE A 46 -8.90 -17.53 -16.01
N GLU A 47 -8.47 -16.50 -16.74
CA GLU A 47 -9.30 -15.89 -17.80
C GLU A 47 -9.63 -16.90 -18.92
N PRO A 48 -8.68 -17.71 -19.42
CA PRO A 48 -8.98 -18.75 -20.41
C PRO A 48 -9.97 -19.81 -19.92
N MET A 49 -10.13 -19.95 -18.59
CA MET A 49 -11.10 -20.87 -17.98
C MET A 49 -12.51 -20.27 -17.88
N GLY A 50 -12.70 -19.03 -18.36
CA GLY A 50 -14.00 -18.33 -18.39
C GLY A 50 -14.30 -17.49 -17.15
N TYR A 51 -13.33 -17.29 -16.25
CA TYR A 51 -13.52 -16.41 -15.09
C TYR A 51 -13.34 -14.94 -15.47
N PRO A 52 -14.26 -14.04 -15.06
CA PRO A 52 -14.10 -12.60 -15.31
C PRO A 52 -12.85 -12.03 -14.63
N ALA A 53 -12.15 -11.12 -15.32
CA ALA A 53 -10.96 -10.43 -14.82
C ALA A 53 -11.18 -9.76 -13.44
N SER A 54 -12.37 -9.19 -13.22
CA SER A 54 -12.75 -8.57 -11.94
C SER A 54 -12.85 -9.56 -10.79
N THR A 55 -13.34 -10.77 -11.04
CA THR A 55 -13.39 -11.85 -10.04
C THR A 55 -11.99 -12.34 -9.71
N ILE A 56 -11.16 -12.56 -10.73
CA ILE A 56 -9.75 -12.96 -10.56
C ILE A 56 -9.02 -11.91 -9.74
N TYR A 57 -9.18 -10.63 -10.09
CA TYR A 57 -8.60 -9.51 -9.36
C TYR A 57 -9.04 -9.50 -7.90
N ALA A 58 -10.35 -9.61 -7.63
CA ALA A 58 -10.87 -9.57 -6.27
C ALA A 58 -10.34 -10.72 -5.40
N VAL A 59 -10.32 -11.95 -5.93
CA VAL A 59 -9.81 -13.13 -5.22
C VAL A 59 -8.30 -13.01 -4.99
N PHE A 60 -7.54 -12.65 -6.03
CA PHE A 60 -6.10 -12.44 -5.92
C PHE A 60 -5.78 -11.35 -4.89
N TYR A 61 -6.51 -10.23 -4.92
CA TYR A 61 -6.32 -9.12 -4.00
C TYR A 61 -6.59 -9.54 -2.54
N LEU A 62 -7.67 -10.29 -2.29
CA LEU A 62 -7.97 -10.83 -0.96
C LEU A 62 -6.85 -11.72 -0.42
N CYS A 63 -6.27 -12.57 -1.28
CA CYS A 63 -5.12 -13.39 -0.94
C CYS A 63 -3.83 -12.57 -0.76
N TYR A 64 -3.70 -11.45 -1.47
CA TYR A 64 -2.53 -10.59 -1.41
C TYR A 64 -2.50 -9.68 -0.18
N ILE A 65 -3.65 -9.24 0.35
CA ILE A 65 -3.73 -8.41 1.57
C ILE A 65 -2.82 -8.91 2.72
N PRO A 66 -2.87 -10.19 3.15
CA PRO A 66 -1.99 -10.68 4.21
C PRO A 66 -0.52 -10.69 3.79
N VAL A 67 -0.19 -10.93 2.52
CA VAL A 67 1.19 -10.91 2.02
C VAL A 67 1.74 -9.48 2.02
N GLY A 68 0.97 -8.53 1.50
CA GLY A 68 1.33 -7.11 1.50
C GLY A 68 1.53 -6.56 2.91
N HIS A 69 0.68 -6.95 3.87
CA HIS A 69 0.84 -6.57 5.27
C HIS A 69 2.09 -7.18 5.91
N ALA A 70 2.41 -8.45 5.60
CA ALA A 70 3.64 -9.08 6.07
C ALA A 70 4.88 -8.33 5.56
N LEU A 71 4.91 -7.96 4.28
CA LEU A 71 6.00 -7.17 3.70
C LEU A 71 6.14 -5.81 4.42
N GLN A 72 5.05 -5.08 4.61
CA GLN A 72 5.07 -3.81 5.35
C GLN A 72 5.57 -3.99 6.79
N SER A 73 5.17 -5.06 7.46
CA SER A 73 5.62 -5.38 8.82
C SER A 73 7.11 -5.71 8.85
N LEU A 74 7.60 -6.50 7.90
CA LEU A 74 9.02 -6.91 7.85
C LEU A 74 9.96 -5.78 7.46
N PHE A 75 9.56 -4.93 6.51
CA PHE A 75 10.44 -3.93 5.92
C PHE A 75 10.25 -2.51 6.49
N VAL A 76 9.08 -2.18 7.03
CA VAL A 76 8.74 -0.78 7.35
C VAL A 76 8.47 -0.55 8.83
N PHE A 77 7.47 -1.24 9.38
CA PHE A 77 6.88 -0.93 10.70
C PHE A 77 7.33 -1.87 11.82
N GLY A 78 7.90 -3.03 11.47
CA GLY A 78 8.25 -4.09 12.40
C GLY A 78 7.12 -5.11 12.57
N TRP A 79 7.51 -6.33 12.94
CA TRP A 79 6.55 -7.40 13.18
C TRP A 79 5.67 -7.08 14.40
N PRO A 80 4.33 -7.09 14.27
CA PRO A 80 3.43 -6.82 15.38
C PRO A 80 3.42 -7.97 16.39
N LYS A 81 3.14 -7.67 17.67
CA LYS A 81 2.97 -8.70 18.71
C LYS A 81 1.81 -9.64 18.39
N GLU A 82 0.71 -9.07 17.88
CA GLU A 82 -0.48 -9.80 17.45
C GLU A 82 -0.74 -9.51 15.97
N TYR A 83 -0.39 -10.46 15.10
CA TYR A 83 -0.44 -10.27 13.65
C TYR A 83 -1.86 -10.09 13.11
N VAL A 84 -2.80 -10.94 13.53
CA VAL A 84 -4.17 -10.92 13.00
C VAL A 84 -4.91 -9.60 13.32
N PRO A 85 -4.91 -9.09 14.57
CA PRO A 85 -5.50 -7.79 14.88
C PRO A 85 -4.85 -6.62 14.11
N SER A 86 -3.52 -6.66 13.95
CA SER A 86 -2.78 -5.68 13.15
C SER A 86 -3.21 -5.71 11.68
N LEU A 87 -3.31 -6.92 11.10
CA LEU A 87 -3.79 -7.13 9.74
C LEU A 87 -5.19 -6.57 9.54
N MET A 88 -6.12 -6.89 10.44
CA MET A 88 -7.51 -6.42 10.35
C MET A 88 -7.62 -4.90 10.49
N SER A 89 -6.74 -4.27 11.28
CA SER A 89 -6.69 -2.81 11.40
C SER A 89 -6.14 -2.13 10.15
N ASN A 90 -5.30 -2.82 9.38
CA ASN A 90 -4.70 -2.32 8.14
C ASN A 90 -5.50 -2.74 6.88
N ALA A 91 -6.36 -3.75 6.96
CA ALA A 91 -7.16 -4.23 5.83
C ALA A 91 -8.03 -3.13 5.17
N PRO A 92 -8.67 -2.20 5.93
CA PRO A 92 -9.39 -1.08 5.33
C PRO A 92 -8.51 -0.17 4.45
N ILE A 93 -7.22 -0.06 4.74
CA ILE A 93 -6.28 0.75 3.94
C ILE A 93 -6.18 0.16 2.53
N GLY A 94 -5.96 -1.15 2.42
CA GLY A 94 -5.91 -1.85 1.13
C GLY A 94 -7.24 -1.77 0.38
N LEU A 95 -8.35 -2.07 1.05
CA LEU A 95 -9.68 -2.04 0.43
C LEU A 95 -10.06 -0.64 -0.09
N THR A 96 -9.77 0.42 0.67
CA THR A 96 -10.05 1.79 0.22
C THR A 96 -9.12 2.22 -0.90
N ALA A 97 -7.86 1.82 -0.87
CA ALA A 97 -6.93 2.06 -1.98
C ALA A 97 -7.40 1.38 -3.27
N MET A 98 -7.93 0.16 -3.18
CA MET A 98 -8.54 -0.54 -4.32
C MET A 98 -9.73 0.24 -4.87
N VAL A 99 -10.66 0.67 -4.03
CA VAL A 99 -11.84 1.44 -4.47
C VAL A 99 -11.42 2.75 -5.16
N ILE A 100 -10.50 3.49 -4.54
CA ILE A 100 -9.97 4.74 -5.11
C ILE A 100 -9.28 4.46 -6.44
N GLY A 101 -8.44 3.42 -6.51
CA GLY A 101 -7.77 3.01 -7.73
C GLY A 101 -8.75 2.71 -8.86
N THR A 102 -9.75 1.85 -8.61
CA THR A 102 -10.78 1.50 -9.59
C THR A 102 -11.58 2.71 -10.07
N MET A 103 -11.99 3.59 -9.14
CA MET A 103 -12.72 4.81 -9.50
C MET A 103 -11.87 5.76 -10.33
N LEU A 104 -10.59 5.92 -9.97
CA LEU A 104 -9.68 6.82 -10.66
C LEU A 104 -9.30 6.28 -12.05
N THR A 105 -9.03 4.98 -12.19
CA THR A 105 -8.84 4.34 -13.51
C THR A 105 -10.07 4.57 -14.38
N GLY A 106 -11.28 4.26 -13.86
CA GLY A 106 -12.52 4.47 -14.61
C GLY A 106 -12.76 5.94 -15.00
N PHE A 107 -12.37 6.89 -14.14
CA PHE A 107 -12.44 8.31 -14.47
C PHE A 107 -11.44 8.69 -15.57
N LEU A 108 -10.18 8.26 -15.46
CA LEU A 108 -9.11 8.58 -16.41
C LEU A 108 -9.38 7.98 -17.79
N SER A 109 -9.92 6.75 -17.87
CA SER A 109 -10.35 6.14 -19.13
C SER A 109 -11.51 6.92 -19.76
N ARG A 110 -12.49 7.42 -18.98
CA ARG A 110 -13.62 8.21 -19.49
C ARG A 110 -13.23 9.56 -20.07
N VAL A 111 -12.17 10.18 -19.56
CA VAL A 111 -11.69 11.48 -20.06
C VAL A 111 -10.58 11.34 -21.11
N GLU A 112 -10.30 10.11 -21.55
CA GLU A 112 -9.23 9.78 -22.50
C GLU A 112 -7.89 10.41 -22.08
N PHE A 113 -7.60 10.36 -20.77
CA PHE A 113 -6.45 11.06 -20.18
C PHE A 113 -5.13 10.67 -20.87
N ASN A 114 -4.98 9.39 -21.24
CA ASN A 114 -3.77 8.89 -21.85
C ASN A 114 -3.50 9.55 -23.21
N SER A 115 -4.52 9.59 -24.08
CA SER A 115 -4.44 10.27 -25.38
C SER A 115 -4.13 11.76 -25.21
N ARG A 116 -4.77 12.44 -24.26
CA ARG A 116 -4.48 13.85 -23.96
C ARG A 116 -3.05 14.08 -23.47
N ALA A 117 -2.51 13.15 -22.68
CA ALA A 117 -1.13 13.22 -22.19
C ALA A 117 -0.13 13.02 -23.33
N GLU A 118 -0.39 12.08 -24.24
CA GLU A 118 0.42 11.83 -25.43
C GLU A 118 0.44 13.04 -26.37
N ASP A 119 -0.72 13.63 -26.63
CA ASP A 119 -0.85 14.86 -27.43
C ASP A 119 -0.11 16.05 -26.82
N TRP A 120 -0.14 16.17 -25.48
CA TRP A 120 0.58 17.23 -24.78
C TRP A 120 2.11 17.02 -24.82
N ILE A 121 2.57 15.78 -24.68
CA ILE A 121 4.00 15.44 -24.74
C ILE A 121 4.54 15.63 -26.16
N SER A 122 3.83 15.15 -27.18
CA SER A 122 4.22 15.31 -28.58
C SER A 122 4.29 16.79 -28.97
N SER A 123 3.30 17.60 -28.57
CA SER A 123 3.29 19.04 -28.84
C SER A 123 4.39 19.82 -28.10
N THR A 124 4.82 19.37 -26.92
CA THR A 124 5.85 20.05 -26.11
C THR A 124 7.27 19.64 -26.51
N PHE A 125 7.49 18.36 -26.83
CA PHE A 125 8.81 17.79 -27.07
C PHE A 125 9.10 17.48 -28.53
N GLY A 126 8.13 17.66 -29.44
CA GLY A 126 8.31 17.46 -30.87
C GLY A 126 8.57 15.99 -31.26
N THR A 127 8.22 15.05 -30.37
CA THR A 127 8.27 13.61 -30.67
C THR A 127 7.02 13.24 -31.44
N ASP A 128 7.18 12.64 -32.62
CA ASP A 128 6.04 12.04 -33.35
C ASP A 128 5.30 11.06 -32.42
N PRO A 129 3.96 11.06 -32.43
CA PRO A 129 3.20 10.08 -31.69
C PRO A 129 3.64 8.69 -32.18
N LYS A 130 4.06 7.84 -31.24
CA LYS A 130 4.28 6.44 -31.57
C LYS A 130 2.91 5.84 -31.88
N ASP A 131 2.71 5.41 -33.13
CA ASP A 131 1.65 4.48 -33.54
C ASP A 131 1.93 3.10 -32.90
N ASP A 132 2.00 3.04 -31.58
CA ASP A 132 1.94 1.78 -30.87
C ASP A 132 0.44 1.44 -30.81
N ASP A 133 0.00 0.54 -31.70
CA ASP A 133 -1.36 -0.06 -31.81
C ASP A 133 -1.87 -0.70 -30.50
N GLU A 134 -1.06 -0.69 -29.45
CA GLU A 134 -1.45 -0.93 -28.06
C GLU A 134 -1.76 0.41 -27.41
N GLY A 135 -3.02 0.83 -27.38
CA GLY A 135 -3.51 2.00 -26.63
C GLY A 135 -3.17 1.92 -25.14
N GLY A 136 -1.93 2.23 -24.80
CA GLY A 136 -1.32 1.85 -23.54
C GLY A 136 -1.77 2.79 -22.43
N GLU A 137 -2.46 2.30 -21.42
CA GLU A 137 -2.90 3.08 -20.25
C GLU A 137 -1.74 3.47 -19.30
N PHE A 138 -0.54 3.73 -19.83
CA PHE A 138 0.68 3.94 -19.05
C PHE A 138 0.60 5.19 -18.17
N TYR A 139 0.20 6.33 -18.72
CA TYR A 139 0.12 7.58 -17.95
C TYR A 139 -0.98 7.51 -16.90
N SER A 140 -2.13 6.93 -17.26
CA SER A 140 -3.22 6.68 -16.31
C SER A 140 -2.76 5.77 -15.16
N SER A 141 -2.02 4.71 -15.47
CA SER A 141 -1.46 3.78 -14.47
C SER A 141 -0.49 4.45 -13.51
N LEU A 142 0.36 5.36 -14.00
CA LEU A 142 1.26 6.14 -13.14
C LEU A 142 0.48 7.04 -12.17
N VAL A 143 -0.54 7.75 -12.65
CA VAL A 143 -1.39 8.62 -11.81
C VAL A 143 -2.09 7.80 -10.73
N VAL A 144 -2.67 6.65 -11.11
CA VAL A 144 -3.34 5.74 -10.17
C VAL A 144 -2.37 5.21 -9.13
N MET A 145 -1.16 4.81 -9.54
CA MET A 145 -0.12 4.33 -8.64
C MET A 145 0.30 5.40 -7.62
N VAL A 146 0.48 6.66 -8.05
CA VAL A 146 0.84 7.75 -7.14
C VAL A 146 -0.29 8.05 -6.17
N ALA A 147 -1.53 8.19 -6.67
CA ALA A 147 -2.68 8.54 -5.84
C ALA A 147 -2.96 7.47 -4.77
N THR A 148 -2.98 6.19 -5.17
CA THR A 148 -3.18 5.07 -4.25
C THR A 148 -1.99 4.89 -3.30
N GLY A 149 -0.76 5.12 -3.77
CA GLY A 149 0.45 5.09 -2.93
C GLY A 149 0.44 6.15 -1.84
N VAL A 150 0.09 7.40 -2.17
CA VAL A 150 -0.05 8.48 -1.19
C VAL A 150 -1.15 8.16 -0.18
N TRP A 151 -2.30 7.67 -0.64
CA TRP A 151 -3.40 7.27 0.23
C TRP A 151 -2.98 6.19 1.24
N CYS A 152 -2.35 5.12 0.76
CA CYS A 152 -1.81 4.06 1.59
C CYS A 152 -0.80 4.59 2.61
N TYR A 153 0.12 5.47 2.19
CA TYR A 153 1.12 6.05 3.08
C TYR A 153 0.49 6.83 4.22
N VAL A 154 -0.42 7.76 3.91
CA VAL A 154 -1.07 8.63 4.91
C VAL A 154 -1.87 7.79 5.91
N LEU A 155 -2.66 6.82 5.44
CA LEU A 155 -3.44 5.96 6.34
C LEU A 155 -2.56 5.01 7.14
N SER A 156 -1.50 4.44 6.55
CA SER A 156 -0.57 3.59 7.30
C SER A 156 0.16 4.38 8.38
N LEU A 157 0.49 5.65 8.14
CA LEU A 157 0.99 6.53 9.19
C LEU A 157 -0.06 6.78 10.26
N TYR A 158 -1.31 7.05 9.90
CA TYR A 158 -2.37 7.32 10.88
C TYR A 158 -2.69 6.10 11.76
N VAL A 159 -2.78 4.92 11.16
CA VAL A 159 -3.14 3.67 11.85
C VAL A 159 -1.97 3.11 12.65
N ASN A 160 -0.74 3.21 12.14
CA ASN A 160 0.44 2.63 12.76
C ASN A 160 1.35 3.66 13.46
N ALA A 161 0.98 4.96 13.49
CA ALA A 161 1.62 5.93 14.36
C ALA A 161 1.51 5.40 15.79
N ALA A 162 2.65 5.36 16.49
CA ALA A 162 2.68 4.96 17.89
C ALA A 162 1.64 5.78 18.66
N LYS A 163 0.56 5.12 19.09
CA LYS A 163 -0.31 5.71 20.11
C LYS A 163 0.61 6.05 21.27
N PRO A 164 0.72 7.31 21.70
CA PRO A 164 1.49 7.63 22.88
C PRO A 164 0.96 6.71 23.98
N GLU A 165 1.83 5.89 24.56
CA GLU A 165 1.48 5.11 25.74
C GLU A 165 0.94 6.12 26.75
N VAL A 166 -0.38 6.14 26.93
CA VAL A 166 -0.98 6.81 28.07
C VAL A 166 -0.33 6.12 29.25
N LYS A 167 0.63 6.79 29.88
CA LYS A 167 1.13 6.40 31.19
C LYS A 167 -0.13 6.24 32.04
N SER A 168 -0.55 5.00 32.23
CA SER A 168 -1.48 4.64 33.28
C SER A 168 -0.75 5.01 34.55
N HIS A 169 -0.95 6.24 35.01
CA HIS A 169 -0.66 6.63 36.37
C HIS A 169 -1.54 5.71 37.20
N ASN A 170 -0.98 4.58 37.61
CA ASN A 170 -1.50 3.81 38.72
C ASN A 170 -1.56 4.81 39.88
N ILE A 171 -2.76 5.34 40.13
CA ILE A 171 -3.09 5.91 41.42
C ILE A 171 -3.16 4.69 42.33
N GLU A 172 -2.00 4.27 42.81
CA GLU A 172 -1.87 3.48 44.01
C GLU A 172 -2.53 4.32 45.10
N LYS A 173 -3.79 4.01 45.39
CA LYS A 173 -4.48 4.55 46.57
C LYS A 173 -3.73 3.97 47.76
N ASP A 174 -2.85 4.78 48.32
CA ASP A 174 -2.24 4.57 49.63
C ASP A 174 -3.37 4.48 50.68
N PRO A 175 -3.61 3.32 51.31
CA PRO A 175 -4.67 3.16 52.31
C PRO A 175 -4.28 3.77 53.68
N ALA A 176 -3.13 4.45 53.82
CA ALA A 176 -2.66 4.97 55.10
C ALA A 176 -3.05 6.43 55.42
N LYS A 177 -3.98 7.04 54.66
CA LYS A 177 -4.43 8.44 54.90
C LYS A 177 -5.86 8.60 55.43
N GLU A 178 -6.51 7.51 55.86
CA GLU A 178 -7.76 7.59 56.62
C GLU A 178 -7.55 7.01 58.03
N LEU A 179 -6.82 7.75 58.87
CA LEU A 179 -6.91 7.69 60.33
C LEU A 179 -6.80 9.11 60.90
#